data_AF-A0A2P7TYK7-F1
#
_entry.id   AF-A0A2P7TYK7-F1
#
_cell.length_a   1.000
_cell.length_b   1.000
_cell.length_c   1.000
_cell.angle_alpha   90.00
_cell.angle_beta   90.00
_cell.angle_gamma   90.00
#
_symmetry.space_group_name_H-M   'P 1'
#
loop_
_entity.id
_entity.type
_entity.pdbx_description
1 polymer ?
#
loop_
_entity_poly.entity_id
_entity_poly.type
_entity_poly.pdbx_seq_one_letter_code
_entity_poly.pdbx_strand_id
1 'polypeptide(L)' 'MKALRIKDTQEESLRRIAINANKKLVQLGKQPIRDSELAHALLNEAIKRAMVDDDGNITIRNK' A
#
# COMPACT_ATOMS: atom_id res chain seq x y z
N MET A 1 -10.85 -19.84 -1.79
CA MET A 1 -9.86 -18.86 -1.27
C MET A 1 -10.63 -17.78 -0.54
N LYS A 2 -10.36 -17.51 0.74
CA LYS A 2 -11.02 -16.38 1.43
C LYS A 2 -10.36 -15.08 0.95
N ALA A 3 -11.12 -14.20 0.32
CA ALA A 3 -10.66 -12.88 -0.07
C ALA A 3 -10.43 -12.04 1.20
N LEU A 4 -9.26 -11.43 1.33
CA LEU A 4 -9.02 -10.41 2.35
C LEU A 4 -9.91 -9.21 2.01
N ARG A 5 -10.86 -8.88 2.89
CA ARG A 5 -11.71 -7.71 2.72
C ARG A 5 -10.98 -6.45 3.19
N ILE A 6 -10.76 -5.52 2.27
CA ILE A 6 -10.34 -4.15 2.59
C ILE A 6 -11.53 -3.42 3.20
N LYS A 7 -11.31 -2.67 4.30
CA LYS A 7 -12.35 -1.82 4.89
C LYS A 7 -12.49 -0.52 4.09
N ASP A 8 -13.68 0.07 4.11
CA ASP A 8 -13.98 1.32 3.38
C ASP A 8 -12.99 2.46 3.70
N THR A 9 -12.57 2.57 4.97
CA THR A 9 -11.57 3.58 5.39
C THR A 9 -10.17 3.31 4.83
N GLN A 10 -9.81 2.05 4.65
CA GLN A 10 -8.55 1.65 4.03
C GLN A 10 -8.58 1.88 2.52
N GLU A 11 -9.71 1.62 1.88
CA GLU A 11 -9.92 1.86 0.44
C GLU A 11 -9.81 3.35 0.11
N GLU A 12 -10.49 4.22 0.87
CA GLU A 12 -10.41 5.67 0.68
C GLU A 12 -8.97 6.20 0.91
N SER A 13 -8.27 5.66 1.92
CA SER A 13 -6.87 6.01 2.17
C SER A 13 -5.97 5.60 0.99
N LEU A 14 -6.17 4.41 0.45
CA LEU A 14 -5.43 3.91 -0.71
C LEU A 14 -5.71 4.77 -1.95
N ARG A 15 -6.97 5.15 -2.18
CA ARG A 15 -7.38 6.02 -3.29
C ARG A 15 -6.66 7.37 -3.24
N ARG A 16 -6.56 7.99 -2.07
CA ARG A 16 -5.83 9.26 -1.88
C ARG A 16 -4.35 9.12 -2.20
N ILE A 17 -3.73 8.02 -1.75
CA ILE A 17 -2.33 7.73 -2.08
C ILE A 17 -2.18 7.52 -3.60
N ALA A 18 -3.09 6.80 -4.25
CA ALA A 18 -3.08 6.56 -5.69
C ALA A 18 -3.17 7.87 -6.49
N ILE A 19 -4.06 8.79 -6.11
CA ILE A 19 -4.16 10.12 -6.75
C ILE A 19 -2.82 10.87 -6.67
N ASN A 20 -2.21 10.91 -5.49
CA ASN A 20 -0.95 11.63 -5.30
C ASN A 20 0.22 10.94 -6.01
N ALA A 21 0.31 9.61 -5.95
CA ALA A 21 1.30 8.82 -6.66
C ALA A 21 1.18 9.00 -8.17
N ASN A 22 -0.03 8.92 -8.73
CA ASN A 22 -0.28 9.06 -10.16
C ASN A 22 0.02 10.47 -10.66
N LYS A 23 -0.31 11.53 -9.90
CA LYS A 23 0.15 12.89 -10.20
C LYS A 23 1.68 12.95 -10.37
N LYS A 24 2.41 12.31 -9.45
CA LYS A 24 3.88 12.27 -9.53
C LYS A 24 4.39 11.41 -10.69
N LEU A 25 3.77 10.27 -10.97
CA LEU A 25 4.14 9.42 -12.11
C LEU A 25 3.98 10.16 -13.44
N VAL A 26 2.86 10.86 -13.64
CA VAL A 26 2.61 11.65 -14.85
C VAL A 26 3.64 12.78 -15.00
N GLN A 27 3.97 13.50 -13.91
CA GLN A 27 5.04 14.51 -13.92
C GLN A 27 6.41 13.93 -14.33
N LEU A 28 6.64 12.65 -14.06
CA LEU A 28 7.86 11.92 -14.43
C LEU A 28 7.77 11.26 -15.82
N GLY A 29 6.72 11.53 -16.60
CA GLY A 29 6.49 10.92 -17.92
C GLY A 29 6.12 9.44 -17.86
N LYS A 30 5.69 8.94 -16.69
CA LYS A 30 5.29 7.54 -16.48
C LYS A 30 3.78 7.38 -16.54
N GLN A 31 3.35 6.19 -16.94
CA GLN A 31 1.92 5.84 -16.92
C GLN A 31 1.41 5.74 -15.47
N PRO A 32 0.19 6.21 -15.20
CA PRO A 32 -0.47 6.00 -13.91
C PRO A 32 -0.77 4.51 -13.70
N ILE A 33 -0.89 4.11 -12.43
CA ILE A 33 -1.22 2.76 -12.02
C ILE A 33 -2.62 2.71 -11.39
N ARG A 34 -3.25 1.52 -11.42
CA ARG A 34 -4.55 1.28 -10.78
C ARG A 34 -4.42 1.20 -9.27
N ASP A 35 -5.50 1.49 -8.56
CA ASP A 35 -5.57 1.40 -7.11
C ASP A 35 -5.21 -0.01 -6.61
N SER A 36 -5.65 -1.06 -7.32
CA SER A 36 -5.30 -2.45 -7.00
C SER A 36 -3.81 -2.76 -7.17
N GLU A 37 -3.18 -2.23 -8.22
CA GLU A 37 -1.73 -2.41 -8.47
C GLU A 37 -0.91 -1.71 -7.38
N LEU A 38 -1.33 -0.51 -6.98
CA LEU A 38 -0.73 0.19 -5.84
C LEU A 38 -0.87 -0.63 -4.55
N ALA A 39 -2.08 -1.14 -4.26
CA ALA A 39 -2.32 -1.98 -3.08
C ALA A 39 -1.38 -3.19 -3.05
N HIS A 40 -1.30 -3.93 -4.15
CA HIS A 40 -0.43 -5.11 -4.24
C HIS A 40 1.05 -4.74 -4.06
N ALA A 41 1.52 -3.66 -4.67
CA ALA A 41 2.91 -3.21 -4.52
C ALA A 41 3.23 -2.84 -3.05
N LEU A 42 2.34 -2.10 -2.39
CA LEU A 42 2.52 -1.71 -0.99
C LEU A 42 2.43 -2.91 -0.03
N LEU A 43 1.46 -3.81 -0.22
CA LEU A 43 1.33 -5.01 0.59
C LEU A 43 2.53 -5.95 0.45
N ASN A 44 3.04 -6.14 -0.76
CA ASN A 44 4.23 -6.96 -0.98
C ASN A 44 5.45 -6.42 -0.22
N GLU A 45 5.63 -5.11 -0.19
CA GLU A 45 6.70 -4.47 0.59
C GLU A 45 6.46 -4.60 2.10
N ALA A 46 5.23 -4.38 2.56
CA ALA A 46 4.84 -4.52 3.96
C ALA A 46 5.08 -5.95 4.48
N ILE A 47 4.70 -6.97 3.70
CA ILE A 47 4.88 -8.39 4.07
C ILE A 47 6.36 -8.73 4.23
N LYS A 48 7.23 -8.24 3.34
CA LYS A 48 8.68 -8.49 3.44
C LYS A 48 9.32 -7.90 4.69
N ARG A 49 8.73 -6.83 5.21
CA ARG A 49 9.27 -6.05 6.34
C ARG A 49 8.46 -6.26 7.62
N ALA A 50 7.42 -7.08 7.57
CA ALA A 50 6.59 -7.38 8.72
C ALA A 50 7.44 -8.03 9.81
N MET A 51 7.31 -7.52 11.03
CA MET A 51 7.95 -8.07 12.22
C MET A 51 7.04 -7.89 13.43
N VAL A 52 7.35 -8.63 14.49
CA VAL A 52 6.79 -8.41 15.82
C VAL A 52 7.87 -7.70 16.62
N ASP A 53 7.52 -6.58 17.27
CA ASP A 53 8.45 -5.88 18.15
C ASP A 53 8.53 -6.52 19.55
N ASP A 54 9.39 -5.98 20.41
CA ASP A 54 9.63 -6.51 21.75
C ASP A 54 8.40 -6.40 22.66
N ASP A 55 7.47 -5.48 22.34
CA ASP A 55 6.19 -5.29 23.03
C ASP A 55 5.09 -6.21 22.49
N GLY A 56 5.39 -7.03 21.48
CA GLY A 56 4.44 -7.97 20.87
C GLY A 56 3.53 -7.36 19.79
N ASN A 57 3.79 -6.13 19.34
CA ASN A 57 3.00 -5.48 18.29
C ASN A 57 3.46 -5.90 16.89
N ILE A 58 2.48 -6.08 15.99
CA ILE A 58 2.76 -6.30 14.57
C ILE A 58 3.09 -4.96 13.93
N THR A 59 4.31 -4.83 13.40
CA THR A 59 4.82 -3.60 12.80
C THR A 59 5.60 -3.88 11.51
N ILE A 60 5.97 -2.81 10.80
CA ILE A 60 6.77 -2.86 9.58
C ILE A 60 8.15 -2.27 9.91
N ARG A 61 9.20 -3.06 9.76
CA ARG A 61 10.60 -2.61 9.98
C ARG A 61 10.91 -1.40 9.10
N ASN A 62 11.56 -0.37 9.64
CA ASN A 62 12.04 0.77 8.82
C ASN A 62 13.04 0.32 7.75
N LYS A 63 13.08 1.07 6.65
CA LYS A 63 13.92 0.78 5.49
C LYS A 63 15.37 1.14 5.76
#